data_AF-A0A3D0Z6I7-F1
#
_entry.id   AF-A0A3D0Z6I7-F1
#
_cell.length_a   1.000
_cell.length_b   1.000
_cell.length_c   1.000
_cell.angle_alpha   90.00
_cell.angle_beta   90.00
_cell.angle_gamma   90.00
#
_symmetry.space_group_name_H-M   'P 1'
#
loop_
_entity.id
_entity.type
_entity.pdbx_description
1 polymer ?
#
loop_
_entity_poly.entity_id
_entity_poly.type
_entity_poly.pdbx_seq_one_letter_code
_entity_poly.pdbx_strand_id
1 'polypeptide(L)'
;MRKATKECPICGNSVLRGVNVCTSCGYDFDSFDIKESDFSPSLFFVGILTLAANLILPVFAELMNAPYLDHPGRKLGRPAAV
;
A
#
# COMPACT_ATOMS: atom_id res chain seq x y z
N MET A 1 43.87 4.92 17.41
CA MET A 1 42.55 4.87 16.75
C MET A 1 41.56 5.67 17.58
N ARG A 2 40.89 6.69 17.05
CA ARG A 2 39.84 7.43 17.79
C ARG A 2 38.55 6.63 17.76
N LYS A 3 38.00 6.27 18.92
CA LYS A 3 36.70 5.60 19.01
C LYS A 3 35.60 6.60 18.66
N ALA A 4 34.69 6.23 17.75
CA ALA A 4 33.57 7.07 17.39
C ALA A 4 32.54 7.14 18.52
N THR A 5 32.08 8.35 18.84
CA THR A 5 31.05 8.63 19.85
C THR A 5 29.74 9.10 19.19
N LYS A 6 28.64 9.03 19.96
CA LYS A 6 27.31 9.55 19.68
C LYS A 6 26.78 10.22 20.94
N GLU A 7 25.89 11.21 20.84
CA GLU A 7 25.23 11.80 22.00
C GLU A 7 23.97 11.01 22.37
N CYS A 8 23.71 10.88 23.67
CA CYS A 8 22.46 10.30 24.16
C CYS A 8 21.31 11.31 23.99
N PRO A 9 20.20 10.96 23.32
CA PRO A 9 19.09 11.88 23.10
C PRO A 9 18.30 12.20 24.38
N ILE A 10 18.48 11.42 25.44
CA ILE A 10 17.76 11.59 26.71
C ILE A 10 18.49 12.56 27.65
N CYS A 11 19.82 12.49 27.72
CA CYS A 11 20.60 13.25 28.70
C CYS A 11 21.73 14.10 28.11
N GLY A 12 21.96 14.04 26.79
CA GLY A 12 23.02 14.78 26.10
C GLY A 12 24.43 14.24 26.32
N ASN A 13 24.61 13.15 27.07
CA ASN A 13 25.96 12.66 27.35
C ASN A 13 26.59 11.98 26.12
N SER A 14 27.90 12.16 25.94
CA SER A 14 28.67 11.51 24.88
C SER A 14 28.95 10.04 25.22
N VAL A 15 28.41 9.13 24.43
CA VAL A 15 28.57 7.68 24.58
C VAL A 15 29.27 7.08 23.36
N LEU A 16 29.88 5.91 23.51
CA LEU A 16 30.53 5.21 22.40
C LEU A 16 29.48 4.70 21.40
N ARG A 17 29.79 4.67 20.10
CA ARG A 17 28.81 4.19 19.09
C ARG A 17 28.43 2.71 19.25
N GLY A 18 29.22 1.90 19.95
CA GLY A 18 28.99 0.47 20.15
C GLY A 18 28.38 0.07 21.51
N VAL A 19 27.90 1.02 22.32
CA VAL A 19 27.15 0.69 23.54
C VAL A 19 25.64 0.75 23.29
N ASN A 20 24.95 -0.25 23.81
CA ASN A 20 23.50 -0.41 23.71
C ASN A 20 22.76 0.33 24.82
N VAL A 21 23.43 0.63 25.94
CA VAL A 21 22.83 1.36 27.06
C VAL A 21 23.68 2.57 27.42
N CYS A 22 23.03 3.72 27.61
CA CYS A 22 23.70 4.90 28.14
C CYS A 22 24.06 4.68 29.62
N THR A 23 25.35 4.72 29.94
CA THR A 23 25.84 4.54 31.32
C THR A 23 25.48 5.68 32.27
N SER A 24 24.97 6.80 31.75
CA SER A 24 24.60 7.97 32.57
C SER A 24 23.14 8.00 32.97
N CYS A 25 22.23 7.58 32.09
CA CYS A 25 20.79 7.64 32.35
C CYS A 25 20.05 6.31 32.18
N GLY A 26 20.71 5.26 31.67
CA GLY A 26 20.10 3.96 31.45
C GLY A 26 19.26 3.83 30.17
N TYR A 27 19.30 4.82 29.26
CA TYR A 27 18.57 4.73 27.98
C TYR A 27 19.11 3.60 27.11
N ASP A 28 18.22 2.71 26.66
CA ASP A 28 18.52 1.55 25.82
C ASP A 28 18.30 1.88 24.34
N PHE A 29 19.39 1.92 23.58
CA PHE A 29 19.44 2.28 22.16
C PHE A 29 18.90 1.19 21.23
N ASP A 30 18.72 -0.05 21.71
CA ASP A 30 18.27 -1.21 20.91
C ASP A 30 16.74 -1.42 21.03
N SER A 31 16.10 -0.76 21.99
CA SER A 31 14.71 -1.04 22.39
C SER A 31 13.62 -0.67 21.37
N PHE A 32 13.97 -0.05 20.23
CA PHE A 32 13.01 0.37 19.20
C PHE A 32 13.51 0.11 17.76
N ASP A 33 14.10 -1.06 17.50
CA ASP A 33 14.21 -1.55 16.13
C ASP A 33 12.86 -2.14 15.68
N ILE A 34 11.89 -1.27 15.36
CA ILE A 34 10.81 -1.70 14.45
C ILE A 34 11.49 -1.89 13.10
N LYS A 35 11.91 -3.12 12.82
CA LYS A 35 12.37 -3.52 11.50
C LYS A 35 11.18 -3.40 10.55
N GLU A 36 11.08 -2.25 9.91
CA GLU A 36 10.12 -1.99 8.84
C GLU A 36 10.32 -2.93 7.63
N SER A 37 11.35 -3.79 7.66
CA SER A 37 11.74 -4.71 6.61
C SER A 37 11.08 -6.11 6.63
N ASP A 38 10.14 -6.40 7.54
CA ASP A 38 9.31 -7.62 7.40
C ASP A 38 8.10 -7.43 6.45
N PHE A 39 7.81 -6.18 6.07
CA PHE A 39 6.81 -5.89 5.04
C PHE A 39 7.47 -6.02 3.66
N SER A 40 7.70 -7.26 3.21
CA SER A 40 8.21 -7.52 1.87
C SER A 40 7.26 -6.92 0.84
N PRO A 41 7.70 -5.95 0.00
CA PRO A 41 6.84 -5.27 -0.96
C PRO A 41 6.11 -6.26 -1.88
N SER A 42 6.68 -7.44 -2.12
CA SER A 42 6.09 -8.49 -2.97
C SER A 42 4.72 -8.98 -2.47
N LEU A 43 4.51 -9.12 -1.15
CA LEU A 43 3.24 -9.58 -0.59
C LEU A 43 2.15 -8.51 -0.70
N PHE A 44 2.53 -7.24 -0.52
CA PHE A 44 1.63 -6.11 -0.70
C PHE A 44 1.16 -6.00 -2.16
N PHE A 45 2.09 -6.06 -3.12
CA PHE A 45 1.76 -6.01 -4.55
C PHE A 45 0.94 -7.21 -5.02
N VAL A 46 1.22 -8.43 -4.54
CA VAL A 46 0.40 -9.63 -4.85
C VAL A 46 -1.00 -9.54 -4.24
N GLY A 47 -1.12 -9.03 -3.02
CA GLY A 47 -2.41 -8.84 -2.35
C GLY A 47 -3.29 -7.84 -3.10
N ILE A 48 -2.73 -6.68 -3.46
CA ILE A 48 -3.45 -5.65 -4.25
C ILE A 48 -3.83 -6.19 -5.63
N LEU A 49 -2.93 -6.91 -6.32
CA LEU A 49 -3.22 -7.48 -7.64
C LEU A 49 -4.35 -8.53 -7.58
N THR A 50 -4.37 -9.36 -6.54
CA THR A 50 -5.39 -10.41 -6.34
C THR A 50 -6.76 -9.80 -6.06
N LEU A 51 -6.82 -8.76 -5.22
CA LEU A 51 -8.06 -8.03 -4.95
C LEU A 51 -8.58 -7.31 -6.19
N ALA A 52 -7.69 -6.64 -6.94
CA ALA A 52 -8.03 -5.97 -8.19
C ALA A 52 -8.56 -6.99 -9.22
N ALA A 53 -7.93 -8.15 -9.38
CA ALA A 53 -8.40 -9.17 -10.30
C ALA A 53 -9.80 -9.69 -9.93
N ASN A 54 -10.06 -10.00 -8.65
CA ASN A 54 -11.36 -10.53 -8.23
C ASN A 54 -12.48 -9.50 -8.23
N LEU A 55 -12.18 -8.22 -8.02
CA LEU A 55 -13.19 -7.17 -7.97
C LEU A 55 -13.43 -6.51 -9.35
N ILE A 56 -12.38 -6.32 -10.13
CA ILE A 56 -12.43 -5.57 -11.40
C ILE A 56 -12.79 -6.49 -12.57
N LEU A 57 -12.26 -7.72 -12.64
CA LEU A 57 -12.55 -8.64 -13.75
C LEU A 57 -14.05 -8.99 -13.91
N PRO A 58 -14.82 -9.33 -12.86
CA PRO A 58 -16.24 -9.63 -13.06
C PRO A 58 -17.04 -8.41 -13.51
N VAL A 59 -16.69 -7.21 -13.01
CA VAL A 59 -17.34 -5.95 -13.44
C VAL A 59 -17.02 -5.65 -14.91
N PHE A 60 -15.78 -5.90 -15.34
CA PHE A 60 -15.37 -5.66 -16.72
C PHE A 60 -15.93 -6.69 -17.71
N ALA A 61 -16.09 -7.95 -17.27
CA ALA A 61 -16.72 -9.01 -18.06
C ALA A 61 -18.19 -8.68 -18.36
N GLU A 62 -18.95 -8.17 -17.38
CA GLU A 62 -20.33 -7.71 -17.58
C GLU A 62 -20.41 -6.52 -18.55
N LEU A 63 -19.42 -5.64 -18.54
CA LEU A 63 -19.36 -4.48 -19.44
C LEU A 63 -19.07 -4.88 -20.90
N MET A 64 -18.23 -5.90 -21.11
CA MET A 64 -17.88 -6.42 -22.45
C MET A 64 -18.86 -7.49 -22.96
N ASN A 65 -19.64 -8.11 -22.07
CA ASN A 65 -20.73 -9.05 -22.40
C ASN A 65 -22.10 -8.36 -22.47
N ALA A 66 -22.18 -7.05 -22.29
CA ALA A 66 -23.38 -6.30 -22.60
C ALA A 66 -23.69 -6.52 -24.10
N PRO A 67 -24.85 -7.10 -24.45
CA PRO A 67 -25.24 -7.20 -25.84
C PRO A 67 -25.31 -5.78 -26.40
N TYR A 68 -24.54 -5.55 -27.47
CA TYR A 68 -24.65 -4.38 -28.33
C TYR A 68 -26.14 -4.10 -28.56
N LEU A 69 -26.64 -2.98 -28.01
CA LEU A 69 -28.01 -2.53 -28.22
C LEU A 69 -28.22 -2.35 -29.73
N ASP A 70 -28.78 -3.37 -30.37
CA ASP A 70 -29.43 -3.24 -31.66
C ASP A 70 -30.58 -2.25 -31.46
N HIS A 71 -30.42 -1.03 -31.98
CA HIS A 71 -31.51 -0.09 -32.06
C HIS A 71 -32.35 -0.44 -33.29
N PRO A 72 -33.52 -1.08 -33.18
CA PRO A 72 -34.41 -1.23 -34.31
C PRO A 72 -34.94 0.15 -34.69
N GLY A 73 -34.45 0.68 -35.81
CA GLY A 73 -35.04 1.84 -36.47
C GLY A 73 -36.50 1.56 -36.77
N ARG A 74 -37.41 2.12 -35.95
CA ARG A 74 -38.85 1.95 -36.16
C ARG A 74 -39.27 2.79 -37.36
N LYS A 75 -39.71 2.07 -38.39
CA LYS A 75 -40.13 2.55 -39.70
C LYS A 75 -41.22 3.62 -39.61
N LEU A 76 -41.01 4.70 -40.36
CA LEU A 76 -42.02 5.65 -40.81
C LEU A 76 -43.14 4.88 -41.53
N GLY A 77 -44.40 4.99 -41.09
CA GLY A 77 -45.52 4.25 -41.67
C GLY A 77 -46.91 4.75 -41.29
N ARG A 78 -47.33 5.86 -41.94
CA ARG A 78 -48.68 6.33 -42.36
C ARG A 78 -49.91 6.35 -41.39
N PRO A 79 -50.90 7.24 -41.65
CA PRO A 79 -51.84 7.75 -40.65
C PRO A 79 -53.11 6.90 -40.48
N ALA A 80 -53.67 6.90 -39.27
CA ALA A 80 -55.02 6.41 -39.00
C ALA A 80 -55.98 7.60 -38.91
N ALA A 81 -56.95 7.62 -39.83
CA ALA A 81 -58.13 8.45 -39.80
C ALA A 81 -59.09 8.00 -38.69
N VAL A 82 -59.62 8.96 -37.92
CA VAL A 82 -60.98 8.98 -37.35
C VAL A 82 -61.39 10.45 -37.22
#